data_AF-U3A9C6-F1
#
_entry.id   AF-U3A9C6-F1
#
_cell.length_a   1.000
_cell.length_b   1.000
_cell.length_c   1.000
_cell.angle_alpha   90.00
_cell.angle_beta   90.00
_cell.angle_gamma   90.00
#
_symmetry.space_group_name_H-M   'P 1'
#
loop_
_entity.id
_entity.type
_entity.pdbx_description
1 polymer ?
#
loop_
_entity_poly.entity_id
_entity_poly.type
_entity_poly.pdbx_seq_one_letter_code
_entity_poly.pdbx_strand_id
1 'polypeptide(L)' 'MANDRDDAPGTCPRCGGDLEALVFDGARAVVCDDCGFADVPADLSPPERADEESWASILRRYGRENDE' A
#
# COMPACT_ATOMS: atom_id res chain seq x y z
N MET A 1 -14.64 9.55 -15.95
CA MET A 1 -13.98 10.60 -15.14
C MET A 1 -12.65 10.00 -14.68
N ALA A 2 -11.61 10.14 -15.48
CA ALA A 2 -10.26 9.72 -15.10
C ALA A 2 -9.66 10.85 -14.26
N ASN A 3 -9.32 10.58 -13.00
CA ASN A 3 -8.56 11.56 -12.21
C ASN A 3 -7.09 11.40 -12.56
N ASP A 4 -6.75 12.09 -13.65
CA ASP A 4 -5.44 12.47 -14.11
C ASP A 4 -4.81 13.42 -13.06
N ARG A 5 -4.21 12.85 -12.01
CA ARG A 5 -3.44 13.61 -11.01
C ARG A 5 -1.95 13.58 -11.34
N ASP A 6 -1.64 14.04 -12.55
CA ASP A 6 -0.46 14.88 -12.79
C ASP A 6 -0.46 16.06 -11.79
N ASP A 7 0.63 16.63 -11.28
CA ASP A 7 2.05 16.38 -11.39
C ASP A 7 2.72 17.39 -10.42
N ALA A 8 3.17 16.94 -9.24
CA ALA A 8 4.20 17.59 -8.40
C ALA A 8 4.45 16.71 -7.17
N PRO A 9 5.71 16.54 -6.73
CA PRO A 9 5.95 16.10 -5.36
C PRO A 9 5.40 17.18 -4.43
N GLY A 10 4.15 16.99 -4.00
CA GLY A 10 3.61 17.75 -2.87
C GLY A 10 4.44 17.45 -1.63
N THR A 11 4.27 18.28 -0.61
CA THR A 11 4.89 18.03 0.70
C THR A 11 4.44 16.67 1.25
N CYS A 12 5.35 15.88 1.82
CA CYS A 12 5.06 14.58 2.40
C CYS A 12 3.91 14.70 3.43
N PRO A 13 2.81 13.94 3.28
CA PRO A 13 1.65 14.07 4.15
C PRO A 13 1.90 13.58 5.58
N ARG A 14 3.01 12.86 5.82
CA ARG A 14 3.38 12.34 7.14
C ARG A 14 4.30 13.27 7.92
N CYS A 15 5.30 13.87 7.27
CA CYS A 15 6.35 14.61 7.97
C CYS A 15 6.53 16.05 7.48
N GLY A 16 5.90 16.45 6.38
CA GLY A 16 6.13 17.77 5.81
C GLY A 16 7.42 17.88 4.99
N GLY A 17 8.15 16.77 4.77
CA GLY A 17 9.38 16.73 3.97
C GLY A 17 9.13 16.76 2.46
N ASP A 18 10.22 16.76 1.69
CA ASP A 18 10.16 16.71 0.24
C ASP A 18 9.86 15.28 -0.25
N LEU A 19 9.19 15.18 -1.40
CA LEU A 19 8.90 13.92 -2.06
C LEU A 19 9.78 13.78 -3.32
N GLU A 20 10.23 12.56 -3.59
CA GLU A 20 10.99 12.18 -4.78
C GLU A 20 10.18 11.20 -5.65
N ALA A 21 10.22 11.36 -6.97
CA ALA A 21 9.55 10.46 -7.90
C ALA A 21 10.53 9.40 -8.44
N LEU A 22 10.17 8.12 -8.30
CA LEU A 22 10.90 6.98 -8.84
C LEU A 22 10.16 6.43 -10.06
N VAL A 23 10.89 6.16 -11.15
CA VAL A 23 10.31 5.61 -12.40
C VAL A 23 11.08 4.36 -12.83
N PHE A 24 10.39 3.24 -13.04
CA PHE A 24 10.97 1.97 -13.45
C PHE A 24 10.01 1.20 -14.37
N ASP A 25 10.46 0.81 -15.56
CA ASP A 25 9.69 0.01 -16.53
C ASP A 25 8.25 0.52 -16.80
N GLY A 26 8.09 1.84 -16.88
CA GLY A 26 6.78 2.48 -17.09
C GLY A 26 5.91 2.62 -15.84
N ALA A 27 6.32 2.07 -14.70
CA ALA A 27 5.70 2.33 -13.40
C ALA A 27 6.32 3.57 -12.74
N ARG A 28 5.51 4.31 -11.98
CA ARG A 28 5.90 5.50 -11.19
C ARG A 28 5.51 5.32 -9.73
N ALA A 29 6.39 5.71 -8.82
CA ALA A 29 6.13 5.82 -7.39
C ALA A 29 6.64 7.16 -6.86
N VAL A 30 6.11 7.62 -5.72
CA VAL A 30 6.59 8.81 -5.03
C VAL A 30 7.00 8.45 -3.60
N VAL A 31 8.20 8.84 -3.16
CA VAL A 31 8.79 8.45 -1.88
C VAL A 31 9.25 9.64 -1.05
N CYS A 32 9.34 9.48 0.26
CA CYS A 32 9.94 10.43 1.19
C CYS A 32 11.10 9.74 1.92
N ASP A 33 12.33 10.15 1.65
CA ASP A 33 13.51 9.61 2.33
C ASP A 33 13.56 9.96 3.81
N ASP A 34 12.98 11.09 4.23
CA ASP A 34 13.03 11.53 5.64
C ASP A 34 12.28 10.59 6.59
N CYS A 35 11.17 10.00 6.13
CA CYS A 35 10.30 9.20 7.00
C CYS A 35 9.92 7.82 6.44
N GLY A 36 10.36 7.50 5.23
CA GLY A 36 10.07 6.22 4.55
C GLY A 36 8.62 6.11 4.05
N PHE A 37 7.92 7.22 3.84
CA PHE A 37 6.62 7.18 3.17
C PHE A 37 6.82 6.84 1.69
N ALA A 38 5.95 6.01 1.12
CA ALA A 38 5.90 5.74 -0.30
C ALA A 38 4.43 5.68 -0.75
N ASP A 39 4.05 6.51 -1.72
CA ASP A 39 2.78 6.40 -2.42
C ASP A 39 2.95 5.41 -3.57
N VAL A 40 2.47 4.19 -3.35
CA VAL A 40 2.50 3.10 -4.32
C VAL A 40 1.06 2.80 -4.71
N PRO A 41 0.69 2.90 -6.00
CA PRO A 41 -0.62 2.47 -6.48
C PRO A 41 -0.78 0.97 -6.17
N ALA A 42 -1.63 0.66 -5.20
CA ALA A 42 -2.02 -0.71 -4.89
C ALA A 42 -3.44 -0.95 -5.41
N ASP A 43 -3.62 -2.07 -6.12
CA ASP A 43 -4.97 -2.54 -6.44
C ASP A 43 -5.63 -3.05 -5.15
N LEU A 44 -6.60 -2.29 -4.65
CA LEU A 44 -7.42 -2.64 -3.49
C LEU A 44 -8.72 -3.36 -3.91
N SER A 45 -8.81 -3.74 -5.19
CA SER A 45 -9.95 -4.51 -5.69
C SER A 45 -9.94 -5.88 -5.02
N PRO A 46 -11.08 -6.35 -4.50
CA PRO A 46 -11.17 -7.72 -4.01
C PRO A 46 -10.80 -8.70 -5.13
N PRO A 47 -9.98 -9.74 -4.86
CA PRO A 47 -9.69 -10.75 -5.86
C PRO A 47 -10.98 -11.50 -6.24
N GLU A 48 -11.08 -12.00 -7.48
CA GLU A 48 -12.31 -12.64 -8.03
C GLU A 48 -12.66 -14.01 -7.40
N ARG A 49 -12.07 -14.39 -6.27
CA ARG A 49 -12.16 -15.72 -5.67
C ARG A 49 -13.07 -15.68 -4.45
N ALA A 50 -14.23 -16.34 -4.59
CA ALA A 50 -15.34 -16.33 -3.64
C ALA A 50 -15.19 -17.26 -2.42
N ASP A 51 -14.08 -17.97 -2.28
CA ASP A 51 -13.84 -18.95 -1.20
C ASP A 51 -12.57 -18.63 -0.40
N GLU A 52 -12.33 -17.34 -0.13
CA GLU A 52 -11.22 -16.94 0.73
C GLU A 52 -11.61 -17.17 2.19
N GLU A 53 -10.88 -18.06 2.88
CA GLU A 53 -11.10 -18.31 4.30
C GLU A 53 -10.89 -16.99 5.09
N SER A 54 -11.89 -16.60 5.88
CA SER A 54 -11.80 -15.38 6.68
C SER A 54 -10.58 -15.40 7.60
N TRP A 55 -9.90 -14.25 7.73
CA TRP A 55 -8.85 -14.03 8.73
C TRP A 55 -9.24 -14.51 10.14
N ALA A 56 -10.50 -14.35 10.54
CA ALA A 56 -10.98 -14.83 11.84
C ALA A 56 -11.01 -16.37 11.94
N SER A 57 -11.24 -17.09 10.84
CA SER A 57 -11.12 -18.55 10.80
C SER A 57 -9.66 -18.99 10.90
N ILE A 58 -8.79 -18.36 10.10
CA ILE A 58 -7.34 -18.62 10.10
C ILE A 58 -6.75 -18.38 11.50
N LEU A 59 -7.02 -17.23 12.10
CA LEU A 59 -6.51 -16.89 13.43
C LEU A 59 -7.02 -17.85 14.51
N ARG A 60 -8.27 -18.35 14.42
CA ARG A 60 -8.79 -19.35 15.37
C ARG A 60 -8.11 -20.71 15.23
N ARG A 61 -7.74 -21.10 14.01
CA ARG A 61 -7.02 -22.35 13.74
C ARG A 61 -5.60 -22.30 14.29
N TYR A 62 -4.86 -21.24 13.98
CA TYR A 62 -3.43 -21.12 14.31
C TYR A 62 -3.14 -20.47 15.67
N GLY A 63 -4.07 -19.69 16.22
CA GLY A 63 -3.91 -19.06 17.53
C GLY A 63 -3.97 -20.04 18.70
N ARG A 64 -4.55 -21.23 18.51
CA ARG A 64 -4.59 -22.29 19.54
C ARG A 64 -3.29 -23.07 19.70
N GLU A 65 -2.38 -23.00 18.72
CA GLU A 65 -1.11 -23.74 18.73
C GLU A 65 0.00 -23.06 19.58
N ASN A 66 -0.30 -21.91 20.20
CA ASN A 66 0.67 -21.10 20.96
C ASN A 66 0.37 -21.02 22.48
N ASP A 67 -0.57 -21.82 22.99
CA ASP A 67 -0.99 -21.82 24.41
C ASP A 67 -0.54 -23.09 25.18
N GLU A 68 0.43 -23.84 24.65
CA GLU A 68 1.05 -25.02 25.31
C GLU A 68 2.52 -24.78 25.70
#